data_AF-A0A7L0KNL9-F1
#
_entry.id   AF-A0A7L0KNL9-F1
#
_cell.length_a   1.000
_cell.length_b   1.000
_cell.length_c   1.000
_cell.angle_alpha   90.00
_cell.angle_beta   90.00
_cell.angle_gamma   90.00
#
_symmetry.space_group_name_H-M   'P 1'
#
loop_
_entity.id
_entity.type
_entity.pdbx_description
1 polymer ?
#
loop_
_entity_poly.entity_id
_entity_poly.type
_entity_poly.pdbx_seq_one_letter_code
_entity_poly.pdbx_strand_id
1 'polypeptide(L)'
;LLKVLSHIDSILRSPRAPPLIFRPSKGPVQNYIKENGQGCGFEHLPLTIEMWADQLIALKDLHRSLRKLSLELLPWNTKDPQDNRESIRVEDLQMIVDAILEELEHKEKNSQTQSLQTLSAIVSHFQRLFDVNSLNGVYPRMNEVYTKLGEMTNAMRNLHELLELDSSAPPTVVVDTVGKLCDIINKNVTEQVQQLLGTQDIHSIINKLEEHECFFPPFQALIQDLLCLLEISNVDDILPAVQNLK
;
A
#
# COMPACT_ATOMS: atom_id res chain seq x y z
N LEU A 1 50.51 -20.59 -60.58
CA LEU A 1 50.38 -20.84 -59.12
C LEU A 1 51.42 -20.13 -58.27
N LEU A 2 52.73 -20.38 -58.44
CA LEU A 2 53.78 -19.79 -57.60
C LEU A 2 53.77 -18.25 -57.54
N LYS A 3 53.57 -17.57 -58.67
CA LYS A 3 53.39 -16.11 -58.70
C LYS A 3 52.19 -15.63 -57.88
N VAL A 4 51.11 -16.40 -57.80
CA VAL A 4 49.90 -16.02 -57.04
C VAL A 4 50.18 -16.15 -55.55
N LEU A 5 50.80 -17.26 -55.13
CA LEU A 5 51.20 -17.48 -53.74
C LEU A 5 52.21 -16.44 -53.25
N SER A 6 53.16 -16.02 -54.10
CA SER A 6 54.11 -14.96 -53.74
C SER A 6 53.45 -13.58 -53.59
N HIS A 7 52.40 -13.28 -54.37
CA HIS A 7 51.62 -12.05 -54.17
C HIS A 7 50.82 -12.10 -52.87
N ILE A 8 50.21 -13.24 -52.54
CA ILE A 8 49.49 -13.42 -51.27
C ILE A 8 50.45 -13.28 -50.07
N ASP A 9 51.62 -13.93 -50.12
CA ASP A 9 52.68 -13.82 -49.12
C ASP A 9 53.15 -12.37 -48.94
N SER A 10 53.31 -11.62 -50.05
CA SER A 10 53.66 -10.20 -49.99
C SER A 10 52.57 -9.34 -49.33
N ILE A 11 51.29 -9.70 -49.46
CA ILE A 11 50.18 -9.00 -48.79
C ILE A 11 50.23 -9.27 -47.28
N LEU A 12 50.45 -10.52 -46.88
CA LEU A 12 50.52 -10.91 -45.46
C LEU A 12 51.74 -10.36 -44.73
N ARG A 13 52.89 -10.26 -45.42
CA ARG A 13 54.12 -9.69 -44.86
C ARG A 13 54.20 -8.17 -44.93
N SER A 14 53.21 -7.53 -45.54
CA SER A 14 53.14 -6.08 -45.60
C SER A 14 53.08 -5.49 -44.19
N PRO A 15 53.76 -4.37 -43.90
CA PRO A 15 53.61 -3.67 -42.63
C PRO A 15 52.19 -3.11 -42.42
N ARG A 16 51.35 -3.13 -43.46
CA ARG A 16 49.93 -2.78 -43.41
C ARG A 16 49.00 -3.99 -43.21
N ALA A 17 49.56 -5.20 -43.05
CA ALA A 17 48.75 -6.40 -42.81
C ALA A 17 48.08 -6.31 -41.43
N PRO A 18 46.78 -6.65 -41.33
CA PRO A 18 46.06 -6.67 -40.05
C PRO A 18 46.78 -7.57 -39.02
N PRO A 19 47.06 -7.04 -37.82
CA PRO A 19 47.58 -7.87 -36.74
C PRO A 19 46.53 -8.87 -36.29
N LEU A 20 46.96 -10.04 -35.82
CA LEU A 20 46.06 -11.04 -35.27
C LEU A 20 45.56 -10.55 -33.91
N ILE A 21 44.24 -10.35 -33.79
CA ILE A 21 43.60 -9.82 -32.57
C ILE A 21 43.34 -10.95 -31.56
N PHE A 22 43.04 -12.17 -32.04
CA PHE A 22 42.75 -13.33 -31.21
C PHE A 22 43.70 -14.50 -31.49
N ARG A 23 44.16 -15.16 -30.42
CA ARG A 23 44.88 -16.44 -30.49
C ARG A 23 43.85 -17.59 -30.41
N PRO A 24 43.86 -18.60 -31.29
CA PRO A 24 42.87 -19.66 -31.24
C PRO A 24 42.98 -20.46 -29.95
N SER A 25 41.83 -20.84 -29.38
CA SER A 25 41.72 -21.78 -28.25
C SER A 25 41.93 -23.24 -28.67
N LYS A 26 42.06 -23.55 -29.97
CA LYS A 26 42.14 -24.93 -30.46
C LYS A 26 43.57 -25.31 -30.86
N GLY A 27 44.19 -26.13 -30.00
CA GLY A 27 45.19 -27.13 -30.37
C GLY A 27 46.64 -26.64 -30.50
N PRO A 28 47.62 -27.50 -30.20
CA PRO A 28 49.02 -27.11 -30.12
C PRO A 28 49.52 -26.67 -31.50
N VAL A 29 50.24 -25.55 -31.52
CA VAL A 29 51.13 -25.18 -32.61
C VAL A 29 52.18 -26.30 -32.68
N GLN A 30 51.88 -27.31 -33.49
CA GLN A 30 52.82 -28.38 -33.79
C GLN A 30 53.96 -27.73 -34.56
N ASN A 31 55.11 -27.60 -33.92
CA ASN A 31 56.39 -27.28 -34.54
C ASN A 31 56.61 -28.23 -35.73
N TYR A 32 56.32 -27.76 -36.96
CA TYR A 32 56.84 -28.38 -38.17
C TYR A 32 58.17 -27.73 -38.51
N ILE A 33 59.20 -28.03 -37.72
CA ILE A 33 60.55 -28.05 -38.27
C ILE A 33 60.64 -29.38 -39.03
N LYS A 34 60.32 -29.35 -40.33
CA LYS A 34 60.78 -30.40 -41.24
C LYS A 34 62.20 -30.05 -41.66
N GLU A 35 63.16 -30.68 -40.99
CA GLU A 35 64.45 -30.97 -41.59
C GLU A 35 64.21 -31.76 -42.90
N ASN A 36 65.02 -31.45 -43.91
CA ASN A 36 65.01 -31.97 -45.29
C ASN A 36 64.05 -31.30 -46.29
N GLY A 37 64.63 -30.38 -47.05
CA GLY A 37 64.45 -30.31 -48.51
C GLY A 37 63.10 -29.82 -49.02
N GLN A 38 63.07 -28.52 -49.37
CA GLN A 38 62.19 -27.98 -50.41
C GLN A 38 60.69 -27.86 -50.07
N GLY A 39 60.37 -27.31 -48.90
CA GLY A 39 59.06 -26.68 -48.67
C GLY A 39 58.96 -25.37 -49.45
N CYS A 40 57.89 -25.19 -50.25
CA CYS A 40 57.55 -23.86 -50.76
C CYS A 40 57.14 -23.02 -49.55
N GLY A 41 57.87 -21.93 -49.21
CA GLY A 41 57.75 -21.15 -47.96
C GLY A 41 56.40 -20.45 -47.66
N PHE A 42 55.29 -20.98 -48.18
CA PHE A 42 53.91 -20.51 -48.12
C PHE A 42 53.03 -21.31 -47.14
N GLU A 43 53.59 -22.20 -46.32
CA GLU A 43 52.83 -23.06 -45.39
C GLU A 43 52.02 -22.28 -44.34
N HIS A 44 52.42 -21.04 -44.06
CA HIS A 44 51.76 -20.14 -43.11
C HIS A 44 50.57 -19.37 -43.71
N LEU A 45 50.41 -19.34 -45.05
CA LEU A 45 49.34 -18.58 -45.70
C LEU A 45 47.94 -19.09 -45.30
N PRO A 46 47.65 -20.41 -45.34
CA PRO A 46 46.31 -20.90 -45.05
C PRO A 46 45.89 -20.60 -43.60
N LEU A 47 46.79 -20.83 -42.64
CA LEU A 47 46.54 -20.56 -41.22
C LEU A 47 46.23 -19.08 -40.96
N THR A 48 47.00 -18.17 -41.58
CA THR A 48 46.79 -16.73 -41.38
C THR A 48 45.47 -16.26 -41.99
N ILE A 49 45.13 -16.75 -43.18
CA ILE A 49 43.88 -16.41 -43.87
C ILE A 49 42.67 -16.98 -43.13
N GLU A 50 42.76 -18.22 -42.64
CA GLU A 50 41.73 -18.85 -41.81
C GLU A 50 41.50 -18.06 -40.52
N MET A 51 42.56 -17.64 -39.83
CA MET A 51 42.44 -16.79 -38.64
C MET A 51 41.78 -15.44 -38.93
N TRP A 52 42.09 -14.79 -40.06
CA TRP A 52 41.42 -13.56 -40.45
C TRP A 52 39.94 -13.78 -40.79
N ALA A 53 39.61 -14.89 -41.45
CA ALA A 53 38.22 -15.26 -41.74
C ALA A 53 37.42 -15.47 -40.45
N ASP A 54 37.98 -16.21 -39.48
CA ASP A 54 37.36 -16.43 -38.17
C ASP A 54 37.16 -15.12 -37.40
N GLN A 55 38.13 -14.20 -37.43
CA GLN A 55 38.01 -12.90 -36.77
C GLN A 55 36.90 -12.04 -37.40
N LEU A 56 36.77 -12.07 -38.73
CA LEU A 56 35.69 -11.37 -39.43
C LEU A 56 34.31 -11.94 -39.09
N ILE A 57 34.19 -13.26 -38.95
CA ILE A 57 32.95 -13.93 -38.53
C ILE A 57 32.61 -13.56 -37.08
N ALA A 58 33.57 -13.66 -36.16
CA ALA A 58 33.37 -13.34 -34.75
C ALA A 58 32.92 -11.89 -34.53
N LEU A 59 33.43 -10.95 -35.33
CA LEU A 59 32.98 -9.56 -35.27
C LEU A 59 31.52 -9.39 -35.71
N LYS A 60 31.09 -10.11 -36.74
CA LYS A 60 29.69 -10.15 -37.18
C LYS A 60 28.78 -10.73 -36.11
N ASP A 61 29.21 -11.81 -35.47
CA ASP A 61 28.45 -12.45 -34.40
C ASP A 61 28.35 -11.59 -33.14
N LEU A 62 29.42 -10.87 -32.79
CA LEU A 62 29.42 -9.91 -31.68
C LEU A 62 28.42 -8.77 -31.93
N HIS A 63 28.46 -8.17 -33.13
CA HIS A 63 27.50 -7.13 -33.50
C HIS A 63 26.06 -7.62 -33.42
N ARG A 64 25.77 -8.82 -33.95
CA ARG A 64 24.44 -9.44 -33.86
C ARG A 64 24.02 -9.67 -32.40
N SER A 65 24.93 -10.13 -31.55
CA SER A 65 24.66 -10.39 -30.14
C SER A 65 24.37 -9.11 -29.37
N LEU A 66 25.15 -8.04 -29.60
CA LEU A 66 24.92 -6.73 -28.99
C LEU A 66 23.61 -6.10 -29.46
N ARG A 67 23.25 -6.26 -30.75
CA ARG A 67 21.95 -5.83 -31.26
C ARG A 67 20.79 -6.56 -30.58
N LYS A 68 20.89 -7.89 -30.44
CA LYS A 68 19.89 -8.68 -29.73
C LYS A 68 19.73 -8.20 -28.29
N LEU A 69 20.85 -8.01 -27.58
CA LEU A 69 20.86 -7.50 -26.22
C LEU A 69 20.24 -6.10 -26.12
N SER A 70 20.57 -5.22 -27.07
CA SER A 70 19.99 -3.87 -27.15
C SER A 70 18.48 -3.91 -27.33
N LEU A 71 17.94 -4.79 -28.18
CA LEU A 71 16.50 -4.95 -28.37
C LEU A 71 15.79 -5.51 -27.13
N GLU A 72 16.43 -6.44 -26.41
CA GLU A 72 15.90 -6.97 -25.15
C GLU A 72 15.88 -5.92 -24.03
N LEU A 73 16.90 -5.05 -23.97
CA LEU A 73 17.04 -4.06 -22.90
C LEU A 73 16.36 -2.70 -23.20
N LEU A 74 16.28 -2.31 -24.48
CA LEU A 74 15.74 -1.03 -24.97
C LEU A 74 14.70 -1.25 -26.10
N PRO A 75 13.49 -1.74 -25.78
CA PRO A 75 12.47 -2.08 -26.78
C PRO A 75 11.93 -0.87 -27.57
N TRP A 76 12.17 0.35 -27.09
CA TRP A 76 11.79 1.60 -27.77
C TRP A 76 12.80 2.06 -28.84
N ASN A 77 14.01 1.51 -28.88
CA ASN A 77 15.02 1.85 -29.89
C ASN A 77 14.75 1.10 -31.20
N THR A 78 13.69 1.50 -31.91
CA THR A 78 13.15 0.83 -33.11
C THR A 78 13.77 1.30 -34.42
N LYS A 79 14.85 2.10 -34.39
CA LYS A 79 15.52 2.53 -35.61
C LYS A 79 16.43 1.41 -36.12
N ASP A 80 15.87 0.62 -37.03
CA ASP A 80 16.65 -0.22 -37.93
C ASP A 80 16.92 0.53 -39.25
N PRO A 81 18.15 1.06 -39.43
CA PRO A 81 18.70 1.23 -40.74
C PRO A 81 19.84 0.23 -40.97
N GLN A 82 19.55 -0.76 -41.81
CA GLN A 82 20.47 -1.64 -42.55
C GLN A 82 21.04 -2.88 -41.82
N ASP A 83 20.25 -3.96 -41.85
CA ASP A 83 20.74 -5.35 -41.80
C ASP A 83 21.66 -5.73 -42.99
N ASN A 84 21.73 -4.87 -44.02
CA ASN A 84 22.47 -5.11 -45.27
C ASN A 84 23.76 -4.29 -45.44
N ARG A 85 24.36 -3.74 -44.38
CA ARG A 85 25.67 -3.09 -44.50
C ARG A 85 26.77 -4.14 -44.54
N GLU A 86 27.50 -4.17 -45.65
CA GLU A 86 28.57 -5.14 -45.93
C GLU A 86 29.78 -5.01 -44.99
N SER A 87 29.93 -3.84 -44.35
CA SER A 87 31.00 -3.53 -43.39
C SER A 87 30.45 -3.06 -42.04
N ILE A 88 30.81 -3.76 -40.97
CA ILE A 88 30.59 -3.32 -39.58
C ILE A 88 31.73 -2.38 -39.19
N ARG A 89 31.40 -1.21 -38.64
CA ARG A 89 32.41 -0.28 -38.12
C ARG A 89 32.43 -0.32 -36.59
N VAL A 90 33.55 0.07 -36.00
CA VAL A 90 33.73 0.07 -34.53
C VAL A 90 32.78 1.06 -33.86
N GLU A 91 32.51 2.19 -34.52
CA GLU A 91 31.58 3.20 -34.03
C GLU A 91 30.16 2.65 -33.89
N ASP A 92 29.76 1.72 -34.76
CA ASP A 92 28.44 1.10 -34.72
C ASP A 92 28.29 0.22 -33.47
N LEU A 93 29.35 -0.49 -33.05
CA LEU A 93 29.39 -1.27 -31.81
C LEU A 93 29.40 -0.36 -30.57
N GLN A 94 30.22 0.70 -30.61
CA GLN A 94 30.36 1.63 -29.51
C GLN A 94 29.04 2.34 -29.20
N MET A 95 28.31 2.80 -30.23
CA MET A 95 27.00 3.43 -30.02
C MET A 95 25.99 2.49 -29.34
N ILE A 96 26.00 1.19 -29.66
CA ILE A 96 25.09 0.22 -29.03
C ILE A 96 25.45 0.04 -27.55
N VAL A 97 26.74 -0.07 -27.24
CA VAL A 97 27.23 -0.24 -25.86
C VAL A 97 26.94 1.02 -25.02
N ASP A 98 27.25 2.20 -25.55
CA ASP A 98 27.01 3.48 -24.85
C ASP A 98 25.51 3.66 -24.54
N ALA A 99 24.62 3.35 -25.50
CA ALA A 99 23.18 3.42 -25.31
C ALA A 99 22.68 2.43 -24.23
N ILE A 100 23.24 1.22 -24.16
CA ILE A 100 22.91 0.25 -23.11
C ILE A 100 23.38 0.76 -21.74
N LEU A 101 24.59 1.30 -21.65
CA LEU A 101 25.15 1.81 -20.40
C LEU A 101 24.36 3.01 -19.85
N GLU A 102 23.99 3.96 -20.71
CA GLU A 102 23.23 5.14 -20.32
C GLU A 102 21.86 4.76 -19.72
N GLU A 103 21.16 3.81 -20.33
CA GLU A 103 19.87 3.30 -19.84
C GLU A 103 19.97 2.53 -18.52
N LEU A 104 21.04 1.75 -18.33
CA LEU A 104 21.28 1.06 -17.07
C LEU A 104 21.50 2.05 -15.92
N GLU A 105 22.26 3.11 -16.14
CA GLU A 105 22.44 4.18 -15.15
C GLU A 105 21.13 4.92 -14.84
N HIS A 106 20.27 5.15 -15.85
CA HIS A 106 18.98 5.81 -15.67
C HIS A 106 17.98 4.94 -14.89
N LYS A 107 17.93 3.63 -15.17
CA LYS A 107 17.07 2.69 -14.43
C LYS A 107 17.45 2.57 -12.96
N GLU A 108 18.74 2.52 -12.64
CA GLU A 108 19.20 2.44 -11.25
C GLU A 108 18.78 3.67 -10.44
N LYS A 109 19.03 4.87 -10.97
CA LYS A 109 18.64 6.15 -10.34
C LYS A 109 17.12 6.29 -10.21
N ASN A 110 16.35 5.94 -11.23
CA ASN A 110 14.89 6.09 -11.21
C ASN A 110 14.20 5.08 -10.28
N SER A 111 14.66 3.84 -10.23
CA SER A 111 14.06 2.79 -9.37
C SER A 111 14.20 3.12 -7.88
N GLN A 112 15.34 3.67 -7.49
CA GLN A 112 15.60 4.06 -6.10
C GLN A 112 14.84 5.34 -5.72
N THR A 113 14.60 6.23 -6.67
CA THR A 113 13.81 7.45 -6.44
C THR A 113 12.31 7.13 -6.34
N GLN A 114 11.79 6.21 -7.17
CA GLN A 114 10.40 5.76 -7.11
C GLN A 114 10.07 5.01 -5.80
N SER A 115 10.99 4.20 -5.29
CA SER A 115 10.79 3.49 -4.01
C SER A 115 10.74 4.44 -2.83
N LEU A 116 11.60 5.47 -2.80
CA LEU A 116 11.56 6.53 -1.78
C LEU A 116 10.29 7.38 -1.87
N GLN A 117 9.85 7.74 -3.07
CA GLN A 117 8.58 8.47 -3.27
C GLN A 117 7.38 7.67 -2.76
N THR A 118 7.35 6.36 -3.03
CA THR A 118 6.28 5.46 -2.56
C THR A 118 6.28 5.37 -1.03
N LEU A 119 7.46 5.20 -0.41
CA LEU A 119 7.58 5.17 1.04
C LEU A 119 7.15 6.49 1.68
N SER A 120 7.55 7.62 1.09
CA SER A 120 7.12 8.94 1.53
C SER A 120 5.60 9.11 1.41
N ALA A 121 4.98 8.63 0.33
CA ALA A 121 3.54 8.70 0.15
C ALA A 121 2.78 7.88 1.20
N ILE A 122 3.27 6.69 1.56
CA ILE A 122 2.69 5.84 2.62
C ILE A 122 2.75 6.57 3.97
N VAL A 123 3.93 7.11 4.31
CA VAL A 123 4.12 7.87 5.55
C VAL A 123 3.22 9.10 5.59
N SER A 124 3.18 9.90 4.53
CA SER A 124 2.31 11.07 4.44
C SER A 124 0.83 10.70 4.54
N HIS A 125 0.44 9.55 4.00
CA HIS A 125 -0.92 9.07 4.14
C HIS A 125 -1.27 8.73 5.59
N PHE A 126 -0.38 8.02 6.30
CA PHE A 126 -0.54 7.75 7.73
C PHE A 126 -0.64 9.05 8.54
N GLN A 127 0.25 10.01 8.27
CA GLN A 127 0.27 11.30 8.95
C GLN A 127 -1.06 12.05 8.80
N ARG A 128 -1.66 12.03 7.60
CA ARG A 128 -2.97 12.65 7.36
C ARG A 128 -4.12 11.88 7.99
N LEU A 129 -4.05 10.55 8.06
CA LEU A 129 -5.12 9.72 8.62
C LEU A 129 -5.19 9.82 10.15
N PHE A 130 -4.05 10.01 10.80
CA PHE A 130 -3.92 9.99 12.26
C PHE A 130 -3.44 11.33 12.86
N ASP A 131 -3.51 12.41 12.08
CA ASP A 131 -3.16 13.80 12.44
C ASP A 131 -1.76 13.94 13.07
N VAL A 132 -0.74 13.47 12.36
CA VAL A 132 0.66 13.50 12.80
C VAL A 132 1.48 14.52 12.01
N ASN A 133 1.91 15.58 12.68
CA ASN A 133 2.60 16.71 12.04
C ASN A 133 4.09 16.46 11.72
N SER A 134 4.68 15.34 12.15
CA SER A 134 6.10 15.04 11.88
C SER A 134 6.37 13.54 11.70
N LEU A 135 7.42 13.19 10.95
CA LEU A 135 7.86 11.81 10.76
C LEU A 135 8.19 11.13 12.10
N ASN A 136 8.85 11.84 13.00
CA ASN A 136 9.21 11.31 14.33
C ASN A 136 7.97 11.02 15.21
N GLY A 137 6.84 11.67 14.93
CA GLY A 137 5.57 11.42 15.60
C GLY A 137 4.83 10.18 15.08
N VAL A 138 5.23 9.62 13.93
CA VAL A 138 4.52 8.48 13.30
C VAL A 138 4.58 7.25 14.20
N TYR A 139 5.77 6.89 14.69
CA TYR A 139 5.95 5.70 15.52
C TYR A 139 5.23 5.81 16.88
N PRO A 140 5.37 6.91 17.65
CA PRO A 140 4.56 7.13 18.84
C PRO A 140 3.05 7.03 18.57
N ARG A 141 2.57 7.64 17.48
CA ARG A 141 1.14 7.61 17.13
C ARG A 141 0.68 6.21 16.76
N MET A 142 1.47 5.44 16.00
CA MET A 142 1.16 4.04 15.71
C MET A 142 0.98 3.24 17.00
N ASN A 143 1.90 3.37 17.95
CA ASN A 143 1.83 2.64 19.21
C ASN A 143 0.56 2.98 20.03
N GLU A 144 0.18 4.27 20.03
CA GLU A 144 -1.07 4.72 20.63
C GLU A 144 -2.29 4.11 19.95
N VAL A 145 -2.35 4.11 18.60
CA VAL A 145 -3.43 3.49 17.82
C VAL A 145 -3.55 2.00 18.15
N TYR A 146 -2.43 1.27 18.23
CA TYR A 146 -2.44 -0.15 18.60
C TYR A 146 -2.98 -0.38 20.02
N THR A 147 -2.57 0.45 20.97
CA THR A 147 -3.05 0.36 22.35
C THR A 147 -4.55 0.63 22.42
N LYS A 148 -5.02 1.71 21.79
CA LYS A 148 -6.46 2.07 21.74
C LYS A 148 -7.30 1.02 21.03
N LEU A 149 -6.80 0.43 19.95
CA LEU A 149 -7.49 -0.65 19.26
C LEU A 149 -7.63 -1.89 20.15
N GLY A 150 -6.58 -2.23 20.90
CA GLY A 150 -6.63 -3.30 21.90
C GLY A 150 -7.66 -3.04 22.99
N GLU A 151 -7.70 -1.82 23.54
CA GLU A 151 -8.71 -1.39 24.51
C GLU A 151 -10.14 -1.53 23.96
N MET A 152 -10.39 -1.02 22.74
CA MET A 152 -11.70 -1.10 22.08
C MET A 152 -12.12 -2.54 21.81
N THR A 153 -11.19 -3.38 21.36
CA THR A 153 -11.46 -4.80 21.09
C THR A 153 -11.86 -5.53 22.37
N ASN A 154 -11.15 -5.27 23.47
CA ASN A 154 -11.49 -5.84 24.77
C ASN A 154 -12.84 -5.35 25.28
N ALA A 155 -13.13 -4.05 25.15
CA ALA A 155 -14.43 -3.49 25.52
C ALA A 155 -15.58 -4.13 24.71
N MET A 156 -15.40 -4.29 23.40
CA MET A 156 -16.38 -4.94 22.53
C MET A 156 -16.62 -6.40 22.95
N ARG A 157 -15.55 -7.15 23.25
CA ARG A 157 -15.64 -8.53 23.75
C ARG A 157 -16.45 -8.61 25.05
N ASN A 158 -16.19 -7.70 25.99
CA ASN A 158 -16.95 -7.64 27.24
C ASN A 158 -18.43 -7.29 27.00
N LEU A 159 -18.74 -6.42 26.03
CA LEU A 159 -20.12 -6.12 25.64
C LEU A 159 -20.82 -7.34 25.01
N HIS A 160 -20.12 -8.13 24.19
CA HIS A 160 -20.66 -9.39 23.68
C HIS A 160 -21.00 -10.35 24.83
N GLU A 161 -20.09 -10.52 25.78
CA GLU A 161 -20.31 -11.38 26.96
C GLU A 161 -21.50 -10.89 27.79
N LEU A 162 -21.57 -9.58 28.06
CA LEU A 162 -22.66 -8.99 28.86
C LEU A 162 -24.03 -9.09 28.18
N LEU A 163 -24.07 -8.96 26.86
CA LEU A 163 -25.30 -9.06 26.06
C LEU A 163 -25.59 -10.48 25.60
N GLU A 164 -24.78 -11.46 26.02
CA GLU A 164 -24.87 -12.88 25.65
C GLU A 164 -24.91 -13.09 24.12
N LEU A 165 -24.16 -12.27 23.38
CA LEU A 165 -24.04 -12.34 21.93
C LEU A 165 -22.93 -13.31 21.52
N ASP A 166 -23.07 -13.92 20.35
CA ASP A 166 -22.01 -14.75 19.78
C ASP A 166 -20.73 -13.92 19.59
N SER A 167 -19.59 -14.53 19.93
CA SER A 167 -18.25 -13.94 19.78
C SER A 167 -17.91 -13.57 18.33
N SER A 168 -18.57 -14.19 17.35
CA SER A 168 -18.42 -13.88 15.93
C SER A 168 -19.35 -12.76 15.44
N ALA A 169 -20.24 -12.23 16.28
CA ALA A 169 -21.19 -11.20 15.85
C ALA A 169 -20.44 -9.92 15.41
N PRO A 170 -20.91 -9.22 14.37
CA PRO A 170 -20.29 -7.96 13.97
C PRO A 170 -20.63 -6.85 14.99
N PRO A 171 -19.76 -5.84 15.18
CA PRO A 171 -19.98 -4.72 16.10
C PRO A 171 -21.32 -3.99 15.92
N THR A 172 -21.87 -4.00 14.71
CA THR A 172 -23.19 -3.40 14.41
C THR A 172 -24.32 -4.07 15.17
N VAL A 173 -24.26 -5.39 15.40
CA VAL A 173 -25.29 -6.12 16.16
C VAL A 173 -25.26 -5.72 17.64
N VAL A 174 -24.07 -5.47 18.19
CA VAL A 174 -23.92 -4.93 19.56
C VAL A 174 -24.57 -3.56 19.65
N VAL A 175 -24.27 -2.67 18.70
CA VAL A 175 -24.86 -1.32 18.65
C VAL A 175 -26.38 -1.38 18.53
N ASP A 176 -26.93 -2.22 17.65
CA ASP A 176 -28.37 -2.39 17.49
C ASP A 176 -29.04 -2.93 18.76
N THR A 177 -28.39 -3.87 19.44
CA THR A 177 -28.90 -4.48 20.67
C THR A 177 -28.91 -3.48 21.81
N VAL A 178 -27.80 -2.73 21.98
CA VAL A 178 -27.72 -1.62 22.95
C VAL A 178 -28.74 -0.53 22.61
N GLY A 179 -28.92 -0.20 21.33
CA GLY A 179 -29.93 0.76 20.86
C GLY A 179 -31.36 0.33 21.24
N LYS A 180 -31.72 -0.92 21.00
CA LYS A 180 -33.02 -1.48 21.41
C LYS A 180 -33.22 -1.43 22.93
N LEU A 181 -32.18 -1.73 23.71
CA LEU A 181 -32.25 -1.62 25.17
C LEU A 181 -32.50 -0.18 25.61
N CYS A 182 -31.79 0.78 25.02
CA CYS A 182 -32.03 2.21 25.26
C CYS A 182 -33.47 2.61 24.90
N ASP A 183 -33.99 2.16 23.76
CA ASP A 183 -35.36 2.46 23.33
C ASP A 183 -36.41 1.88 24.28
N ILE A 184 -36.21 0.64 24.76
CA ILE A 184 -37.11 0.00 25.74
C ILE A 184 -37.11 0.80 27.04
N ILE A 185 -35.93 1.19 27.55
CA ILE A 185 -35.81 1.97 28.78
C ILE A 185 -36.49 3.34 28.60
N ASN A 186 -36.21 4.03 27.49
CA ASN A 186 -36.78 5.35 27.21
C ASN A 186 -38.30 5.32 27.08
N LYS A 187 -38.86 4.29 26.41
CA LYS A 187 -40.32 4.10 26.32
C LYS A 187 -40.92 3.85 27.69
N ASN A 188 -40.35 2.94 28.48
CA ASN A 188 -40.85 2.65 29.82
C ASN A 188 -40.80 3.89 30.74
N VAL A 189 -39.72 4.68 30.70
CA VAL A 189 -39.65 5.94 31.47
C VAL A 189 -40.72 6.93 31.01
N THR A 190 -40.92 7.05 29.69
CA THR A 190 -41.96 7.93 29.12
C THR A 190 -43.36 7.48 29.56
N GLU A 191 -43.65 6.17 29.54
CA GLU A 191 -44.91 5.59 29.99
C GLU A 191 -45.12 5.78 31.50
N GLN A 192 -44.09 5.61 32.33
CA GLN A 192 -44.17 5.86 33.77
C GLN A 192 -44.45 7.33 34.08
N VAL A 193 -43.80 8.26 33.37
CA VAL A 193 -44.07 9.70 33.49
C VAL A 193 -45.50 10.02 33.04
N GLN A 194 -45.98 9.43 31.94
CA GLN A 194 -47.36 9.59 31.49
C GLN A 194 -48.38 9.01 32.49
N GLN A 195 -48.10 7.86 33.11
CA GLN A 195 -48.98 7.28 34.14
C GLN A 195 -49.03 8.15 35.40
N LEU A 196 -47.90 8.73 35.81
CA LEU A 196 -47.80 9.54 37.02
C LEU A 196 -48.44 10.92 36.85
N LEU A 197 -48.31 11.52 35.68
CA LEU A 197 -48.89 12.82 35.37
C LEU A 197 -50.32 12.72 34.82
N GLY A 198 -50.72 11.57 34.25
CA GLY A 198 -52.04 11.33 33.67
C GLY A 198 -52.36 12.16 32.42
N THR A 199 -51.39 12.94 31.91
CA THR A 199 -51.58 13.94 30.85
C THR A 199 -50.63 13.68 29.69
N GLN A 200 -51.16 13.64 28.46
CA GLN A 200 -50.38 13.42 27.23
C GLN A 200 -49.67 14.68 26.69
N ASP A 201 -49.99 15.87 27.19
CA ASP A 201 -49.45 17.14 26.70
C ASP A 201 -49.04 18.11 27.83
N ILE A 202 -47.99 18.90 27.61
CA ILE A 202 -47.44 19.89 28.55
C ILE A 202 -48.48 20.94 28.94
N HIS A 203 -49.38 21.32 28.03
CA HIS A 203 -50.44 22.28 28.36
C HIS A 203 -51.46 21.68 29.33
N SER A 204 -51.70 20.37 29.24
CA SER A 204 -52.55 19.66 30.18
C SER A 204 -51.90 19.54 31.57
N ILE A 205 -50.56 19.41 31.63
CA ILE A 205 -49.79 19.46 32.89
C ILE A 205 -49.93 20.85 33.53
N ILE A 206 -49.72 21.92 32.76
CA ILE A 206 -49.82 23.31 33.24
C ILE A 206 -51.22 23.58 33.78
N ASN A 207 -52.27 23.22 33.04
CA ASN A 207 -53.65 23.40 33.49
C ASN A 207 -53.94 22.61 34.77
N LYS A 208 -53.46 21.36 34.90
CA LYS A 208 -53.59 20.56 36.13
C LYS A 208 -52.88 21.19 37.33
N LEU A 209 -51.69 21.77 37.13
CA LEU A 209 -50.98 22.51 38.18
C LEU A 209 -51.72 23.80 38.57
N GLU A 210 -52.22 24.57 37.61
CA GLU A 210 -53.02 25.77 37.86
C GLU A 210 -54.34 25.45 38.59
N GLU A 211 -55.02 24.36 38.21
CA GLU A 211 -56.21 23.85 38.91
C GLU A 211 -55.88 23.49 40.37
N HIS A 212 -54.73 22.86 40.61
CA HIS A 212 -54.26 22.54 41.96
C HIS A 212 -53.99 23.81 42.79
N GLU A 213 -53.29 24.79 42.23
CA GLU A 213 -53.04 26.09 42.88
C GLU A 213 -54.33 26.86 43.20
N CYS A 214 -55.38 26.70 42.39
CA CYS A 214 -56.68 27.33 42.63
C CYS A 214 -57.56 26.56 43.63
N PHE A 215 -57.53 25.22 43.60
CA PHE A 215 -58.40 24.36 44.42
C PHE A 215 -57.85 24.13 45.82
N PHE A 216 -56.53 23.96 45.95
CA PHE A 216 -55.91 23.54 47.20
C PHE A 216 -56.06 24.57 48.34
N PRO A 217 -55.91 25.90 48.11
CA PRO A 217 -56.07 26.88 49.19
C PRO A 217 -57.50 26.93 49.77
N PRO A 218 -58.59 27.00 48.96
CA PRO A 218 -59.95 26.88 49.48
C PRO A 218 -60.23 25.55 50.18
N PHE A 219 -59.72 24.44 49.63
CA PHE A 219 -59.87 23.12 50.24
C PHE A 219 -59.15 23.03 51.60
N GLN A 220 -57.92 23.51 51.68
CA GLN A 220 -57.15 23.55 52.92
C GLN A 220 -57.82 24.44 53.96
N ALA A 221 -58.35 25.60 53.57
CA ALA A 221 -59.12 26.45 54.47
C ALA A 221 -60.34 25.71 55.04
N LEU A 222 -61.11 25.03 54.19
CA LEU A 222 -62.25 24.21 54.62
C LEU A 222 -61.84 23.10 55.59
N ILE A 223 -60.73 22.39 55.31
CA ILE A 223 -60.22 21.33 56.18
C ILE A 223 -59.78 21.91 57.52
N GLN A 224 -59.10 23.06 57.54
CA GLN A 224 -58.70 23.73 58.78
C GLN A 224 -59.91 24.21 59.60
N ASP A 225 -60.92 24.79 58.94
CA ASP A 225 -62.16 25.17 59.60
C ASP A 225 -62.86 23.96 60.23
N LEU A 226 -62.87 22.82 59.52
CA LEU A 226 -63.45 21.57 60.02
C LEU A 226 -62.66 20.99 61.20
N LEU A 227 -61.33 21.02 61.14
CA LEU A 227 -60.45 20.62 62.24
C LEU A 227 -60.67 21.49 63.48
N CYS A 228 -60.78 22.82 63.30
CA CYS A 228 -61.06 23.75 64.38
C CYS A 228 -62.46 23.53 65.00
N LEU A 229 -63.48 23.30 64.17
CA LEU A 229 -64.86 23.06 64.63
C LEU A 229 -64.98 21.76 65.43
N LEU A 230 -64.25 20.72 65.01
CA LEU A 230 -64.23 19.41 65.65
C LEU A 230 -63.18 19.30 66.78
N GLU A 231 -62.40 20.36 67.04
CA GLU A 231 -61.30 20.42 68.03
C GLU A 231 -60.25 19.30 67.88
N ILE A 232 -59.94 18.93 66.63
CA ILE A 232 -58.97 17.87 66.30
C ILE A 232 -57.77 18.45 65.56
N SER A 233 -56.61 17.82 65.74
CA SER A 233 -55.35 18.32 65.19
C SER A 233 -54.89 17.57 63.93
N ASN A 234 -55.49 16.42 63.62
CA ASN A 234 -55.14 15.61 62.46
C ASN A 234 -56.34 15.39 61.54
N VAL A 235 -56.10 15.50 60.23
CA VAL A 235 -57.07 15.27 59.16
C VAL A 235 -57.63 13.86 59.20
N ASP A 236 -56.81 12.87 59.60
CA ASP A 236 -57.24 11.47 59.70
C ASP A 236 -58.32 11.25 60.77
N ASP A 237 -58.42 12.15 61.76
CA ASP A 237 -59.35 12.08 62.88
C ASP A 237 -60.72 12.74 62.56
N ILE A 238 -60.85 13.39 61.39
CA ILE A 238 -62.09 14.07 60.97
C ILE A 238 -63.24 13.06 60.85
N LEU A 239 -63.02 11.96 60.12
CA LEU A 239 -64.05 10.93 59.89
C LEU A 239 -64.51 10.28 61.22
N PRO A 240 -63.60 9.82 62.09
CA PRO A 240 -63.96 9.33 63.43
C PRO A 240 -64.71 10.35 64.28
N ALA A 241 -64.27 11.61 64.32
CA ALA A 241 -64.90 12.66 65.12
C ALA A 241 -66.34 12.95 64.65
N VAL A 242 -66.58 13.02 63.33
CA VAL A 242 -67.92 13.23 62.77
C VAL A 242 -68.83 12.04 63.01
N GLN A 243 -68.32 10.81 62.95
CA GLN A 243 -69.12 9.61 63.24
C GLN A 243 -69.55 9.54 64.71
N ASN A 244 -68.77 10.10 65.63
CA ASN A 244 -69.10 10.19 67.06
C ASN A 244 -70.08 11.34 67.40
N LEU A 245 -70.39 12.22 66.44
CA LEU A 245 -71.38 13.30 66.59
C LEU A 245 -72.80 12.90 66.15
N LYS A 246 -73.00 11.63 65.77
CA LYS A 246 -74.29 11.04 65.42
C LYS A 246 -75.01 10.45 66.62
#